data_AF-A0A1I6TCL8-F1
#
_entry.id   AF-A0A1I6TCL8-F1
#
_cell.length_a   1.000
_cell.length_b   1.000
_cell.length_c   1.000
_cell.angle_alpha   90.00
_cell.angle_beta   90.00
_cell.angle_gamma   90.00
#
_symmetry.space_group_name_H-M   'P 1'
#
loop_
_entity.id
_entity.type
_entity.pdbx_description
1 polymer ?
#
loop_
_entity_poly.entity_id
_entity_poly.type
_entity_poly.pdbx_seq_one_letter_code
_entity_poly.pdbx_strand_id
1 'polypeptide(L)'
;MHISHRELRHPCHVTCVRIKAKVVVKPEAKLGEYKGLEVPKANTEVSEEELTAELERLQQRHAELVVIEEGTAESGDIAVIDYEGSVDGELFDGGQAERHSLELGSNTFIPGFEEQVIGLSTGDNKDVEVTFPEEYHAAELAGKKAIFKVKVHEIKRKVLPAIDDEFAKDVSEFDTLAEYKEDLTKQLSERKAEEAKANQENVVVEKAAANAEVEIPQGMVNTEVRNMMRDFDNRLRQQGMNLEMFMSFSGQTEADLQNQMKGDAEKRVRNNL
;
A
#
# COMPACT_ATOMS: atom_id res chain seq x y z
N MET A 1 -13.65 -39.22 16.85
CA MET A 1 -14.56 -38.22 17.46
C MET A 1 -15.83 -38.92 17.94
N HIS A 2 -16.05 -38.98 19.25
CA HIS A 2 -17.22 -39.63 19.88
C HIS A 2 -18.48 -38.76 19.65
N ILE A 3 -19.50 -39.30 18.99
CA ILE A 3 -20.79 -38.63 18.83
C ILE A 3 -21.66 -38.99 20.06
N SER A 4 -21.80 -38.06 21.00
CA SER A 4 -22.71 -38.23 22.13
C SER A 4 -24.09 -37.69 21.75
N HIS A 5 -25.09 -38.58 21.65
CA HIS A 5 -26.49 -38.23 21.47
C HIS A 5 -27.20 -38.27 22.83
N ARG A 6 -27.55 -37.10 23.36
CA ARG A 6 -28.44 -36.98 24.51
C ARG A 6 -29.76 -36.39 24.05
N GLU A 7 -30.78 -37.24 23.89
CA GLU A 7 -32.16 -36.81 23.68
C GLU A 7 -32.75 -36.34 25.01
N LEU A 8 -33.06 -35.04 25.12
CA LEU A 8 -33.92 -34.51 26.16
C LEU A 8 -35.37 -34.56 25.66
N ARG A 9 -36.19 -35.44 26.24
CA ARG A 9 -37.65 -35.44 26.00
C ARG A 9 -38.34 -34.71 27.15
N HIS A 10 -39.07 -33.64 26.81
CA HIS A 10 -40.11 -33.05 27.63
C HIS A 10 -41.42 -33.09 26.84
N PRO A 11 -42.56 -33.46 27.45
CA PRO A 11 -43.83 -33.48 26.75
C PRO A 11 -44.42 -32.05 26.73
N CYS A 12 -44.50 -31.43 25.55
CA CYS A 12 -45.11 -30.10 25.41
C CYS A 12 -46.24 -30.12 24.39
N HIS A 13 -47.39 -29.59 24.81
CA HIS A 13 -48.65 -29.48 24.07
C HIS A 13 -48.71 -28.15 23.29
N VAL A 14 -47.70 -27.87 22.44
CA VAL A 14 -47.67 -26.74 21.48
C VAL A 14 -46.74 -27.19 20.36
N THR A 15 -47.05 -26.93 19.09
CA THR A 15 -46.31 -27.38 17.90
C THR A 15 -44.79 -27.28 18.09
N CYS A 16 -44.15 -28.40 18.42
CA CYS A 16 -42.71 -28.42 18.72
C CYS A 16 -41.91 -28.15 17.45
N VAL A 17 -41.34 -26.95 17.34
CA VAL A 17 -40.33 -26.64 16.33
C VAL A 17 -39.03 -27.35 16.74
N ARG A 18 -38.63 -28.37 15.97
CA ARG A 18 -37.32 -29.00 16.11
C ARG A 18 -36.33 -28.33 15.16
N ILE A 19 -35.41 -27.55 15.73
CA ILE A 19 -34.30 -26.93 14.99
C ILE A 19 -33.09 -27.85 15.11
N LYS A 20 -32.51 -28.24 13.96
CA LYS A 20 -31.21 -28.92 13.90
C LYS A 20 -30.18 -27.93 13.35
N ALA A 21 -29.18 -27.60 14.15
CA ALA A 21 -28.05 -26.78 13.73
C ALA A 21 -26.80 -27.67 13.59
N LYS A 22 -26.08 -27.51 12.47
CA LYS A 22 -24.71 -28.04 12.32
C LYS A 22 -23.74 -26.95 12.73
N VAL A 23 -22.91 -27.22 13.74
CA VAL A 23 -21.93 -26.26 14.24
C VAL A 23 -20.54 -26.85 14.05
N VAL A 24 -19.60 -26.05 13.56
CA VAL A 24 -18.19 -26.42 13.45
C VAL A 24 -17.54 -26.13 14.80
N VAL A 25 -16.87 -27.12 15.38
CA VAL A 25 -16.12 -26.98 16.64
C VAL A 25 -14.63 -26.92 16.35
N LYS A 26 -13.85 -26.23 17.20
CA LYS A 26 -12.39 -26.19 17.09
C LYS A 26 -11.84 -27.62 17.19
N PRO A 27 -11.07 -28.11 16.20
CA PRO A 27 -10.48 -29.45 16.24
C PRO A 27 -9.44 -29.56 17.34
N GLU A 28 -9.22 -30.78 17.84
CA GLU A 28 -8.11 -31.08 18.74
C GLU A 28 -6.83 -31.26 17.92
N ALA A 29 -5.79 -30.48 18.25
CA ALA A 29 -4.47 -30.60 17.64
C ALA A 29 -3.59 -31.55 18.46
N LYS A 30 -2.91 -32.49 17.80
CA LYS A 30 -1.82 -33.25 18.42
C LYS A 30 -0.50 -32.60 18.06
N LEU A 31 0.18 -32.08 19.07
CA LEU A 31 1.50 -31.49 18.90
C LEU A 31 2.50 -32.56 18.43
N GLY A 32 3.20 -32.29 17.33
CA GLY A 32 4.36 -33.05 16.90
C GLY A 32 5.63 -32.58 17.59
N GLU A 33 6.78 -32.73 16.93
CA GLU A 33 8.03 -32.19 17.42
C GLU A 33 8.07 -30.66 17.26
N TYR A 34 8.05 -29.94 18.38
CA TYR A 34 8.07 -28.48 18.40
C TYR A 34 9.30 -27.90 19.13
N LYS A 35 10.11 -28.76 19.76
CA LYS A 35 11.36 -28.39 20.43
C LYS A 35 12.53 -28.66 19.48
N GLY A 36 13.58 -27.84 19.57
CA GLY A 36 14.76 -27.99 18.71
C GLY A 36 14.59 -27.47 17.28
N LEU A 37 13.53 -26.71 17.00
CA LEU A 37 13.33 -26.09 15.69
C LEU A 37 14.42 -25.05 15.41
N GLU A 38 15.17 -25.25 14.33
CA GLU A 38 16.14 -24.26 13.87
C GLU A 38 15.42 -23.12 13.16
N VAL A 39 15.65 -21.88 13.57
CA VAL A 39 15.09 -20.69 12.92
C VAL A 39 16.23 -19.75 12.56
N PRO A 40 16.30 -19.28 11.30
CA PRO A 40 17.34 -18.35 10.90
C PRO A 40 17.21 -17.06 11.72
N LYS A 41 18.32 -16.63 12.30
CA LYS A 41 18.39 -15.33 12.97
C LYS A 41 18.51 -14.25 11.89
N ALA A 42 17.58 -13.31 11.86
CA ALA A 42 17.67 -12.16 10.98
C ALA A 42 18.81 -11.23 11.43
N ASN A 43 19.49 -10.61 10.46
CA ASN A 43 20.44 -9.54 10.76
C ASN A 43 19.66 -8.27 11.14
N THR A 44 20.05 -7.65 12.26
CA THR A 44 19.41 -6.44 12.82
C THR A 44 20.36 -5.25 12.86
N GLU A 45 21.57 -5.42 12.33
CA GLU A 45 22.51 -4.32 12.14
C GLU A 45 22.00 -3.37 11.06
N VAL A 46 22.19 -2.08 11.32
CA VAL A 46 21.86 -0.98 10.41
C VAL A 46 23.11 -0.64 9.63
N SER A 47 23.03 -0.68 8.30
CA SER A 47 24.16 -0.27 7.46
C SER A 47 24.25 1.25 7.36
N GLU A 48 25.43 1.76 7.02
CA GLU A 48 25.60 3.20 6.73
C GLU A 48 24.73 3.65 5.55
N GLU A 49 24.48 2.76 4.58
CA GLU A 49 23.60 3.03 3.44
C GLU A 49 22.15 3.24 3.88
N GLU A 50 21.63 2.41 4.79
CA GLU A 50 20.28 2.56 5.32
C GLU A 50 20.13 3.82 6.16
N LEU A 51 21.15 4.15 6.96
CA LEU A 51 21.17 5.39 7.73
C LEU A 51 21.19 6.61 6.80
N THR A 52 22.00 6.57 5.75
CA THR A 52 22.09 7.65 4.75
C THR A 52 20.78 7.81 4.00
N ALA A 53 20.17 6.71 3.56
CA ALA A 53 18.88 6.75 2.87
C ALA A 53 17.76 7.33 3.75
N GLU A 54 17.75 7.01 5.05
CA GLU A 54 16.77 7.57 5.98
C GLU A 54 16.99 9.07 6.21
N LEU A 55 18.25 9.51 6.33
CA LEU A 55 18.59 10.94 6.42
C LEU A 55 18.21 11.71 5.15
N GLU A 56 18.47 11.15 3.97
CA GLU A 56 18.06 11.75 2.68
C GLU A 56 16.53 11.84 2.58
N ARG A 57 15.81 10.80 3.02
CA ARG A 57 14.34 10.81 3.06
C ARG A 57 13.81 11.93 3.96
N LEU A 58 14.45 12.15 5.11
CA LEU A 58 14.12 13.25 6.02
C LEU A 58 14.49 14.60 5.41
N GLN A 59 15.67 14.72 4.81
CA GLN A 59 16.12 15.92 4.10
C GLN A 59 15.13 16.33 3.01
N GLN A 60 14.63 15.39 2.21
CA GLN A 60 13.62 15.66 1.19
C GLN A 60 12.28 16.15 1.78
N ARG A 61 11.88 15.63 2.94
CA ARG A 61 10.64 16.08 3.63
C ARG A 61 10.76 17.49 4.22
N HIS A 62 11.98 17.91 4.55
CA HIS A 62 12.30 19.22 5.10
C HIS A 62 12.88 20.17 4.04
N ALA A 63 12.77 19.82 2.76
CA ALA A 63 13.20 20.67 1.66
C ALA A 63 12.37 21.95 1.61
N GLU A 64 13.02 23.09 1.44
CA GLU A 64 12.34 24.36 1.22
C GLU A 64 11.97 24.50 -0.26
N LEU A 65 10.77 25.03 -0.53
CA LEU A 65 10.34 25.34 -1.90
C LEU A 65 10.65 26.80 -2.21
N VAL A 66 11.64 27.02 -3.07
CA VAL A 66 12.07 28.35 -3.48
C VAL A 66 11.60 28.60 -4.91
N VAL A 67 11.01 29.78 -5.16
CA VAL A 67 10.65 30.21 -6.52
C VAL A 67 11.93 30.49 -7.30
N ILE A 68 12.10 29.86 -8.46
CA ILE A 68 13.21 30.17 -9.36
C ILE A 68 12.77 31.27 -10.33
N GLU A 69 13.50 32.39 -10.36
CA GLU A 69 13.23 33.50 -11.27
C GLU A 69 13.84 33.28 -12.66
N GLU A 70 14.93 32.53 -12.73
CA GLU A 70 15.66 32.23 -13.96
C GLU A 70 15.88 30.72 -14.11
N GLY A 71 15.72 30.21 -15.33
CA GLY A 71 15.87 28.79 -15.66
C GLY A 71 14.60 28.18 -16.23
N THR A 72 14.67 26.88 -16.51
CA THR A 72 13.58 26.08 -17.04
C THR A 72 13.15 25.04 -16.01
N ALA A 73 11.88 24.64 -16.06
CA ALA A 73 11.34 23.60 -15.21
C ALA A 73 12.06 22.26 -15.44
N GLU A 74 12.42 21.59 -14.36
CA GLU A 74 13.08 20.28 -14.35
C GLU A 74 12.19 19.24 -13.66
N SER A 75 12.49 17.95 -13.84
CA SER A 75 11.82 16.90 -13.07
C SER A 75 12.11 17.09 -11.57
N GLY A 76 11.08 16.99 -10.74
CA GLY A 76 11.11 17.25 -9.31
C GLY A 76 10.75 18.68 -8.92
N ASP A 77 10.70 19.62 -9.87
CA ASP A 77 10.18 20.97 -9.62
C ASP A 77 8.66 20.95 -9.49
N ILE A 78 8.14 21.96 -8.79
CA ILE A 78 6.71 22.25 -8.71
C ILE A 78 6.41 23.42 -9.63
N ALA A 79 5.73 23.16 -10.74
CA ALA A 79 5.25 24.18 -11.66
C ALA A 79 3.84 24.65 -11.24
N VAL A 80 3.66 25.95 -11.07
CA VAL A 80 2.33 26.57 -10.92
C VAL A 80 1.84 26.93 -12.30
N ILE A 81 0.81 26.24 -12.77
CA ILE A 81 0.31 26.34 -14.14
C ILE A 81 -1.18 26.68 -14.19
N ASP A 82 -1.57 27.38 -15.26
CA ASP A 82 -2.93 27.30 -15.77
C ASP A 82 -2.95 26.29 -16.89
N TYR A 83 -4.03 25.53 -17.01
CA TYR A 83 -4.24 24.69 -18.19
C TYR A 83 -5.71 24.71 -18.62
N GLU A 84 -5.92 24.60 -19.93
CA GLU A 84 -7.23 24.45 -20.55
C GLU A 84 -7.15 23.33 -21.59
N GLY A 85 -7.82 22.22 -21.31
CA GLY A 85 -7.85 21.00 -22.11
C GLY A 85 -9.04 20.95 -23.06
N SER A 86 -8.77 20.53 -24.29
CA SER A 86 -9.80 20.31 -25.32
C SER A 86 -9.61 18.97 -26.02
N VAL A 87 -10.71 18.34 -26.41
CA VAL A 87 -10.75 17.15 -27.27
C VAL A 87 -11.55 17.51 -28.51
N ASP A 88 -10.99 17.31 -29.70
CA ASP A 88 -11.60 17.69 -30.98
C ASP A 88 -12.05 19.17 -31.04
N GLY A 89 -11.39 20.04 -30.25
CA GLY A 89 -11.69 21.47 -30.16
C GLY A 89 -12.79 21.85 -29.16
N GLU A 90 -13.40 20.88 -28.47
CA GLU A 90 -14.39 21.11 -27.41
C GLU A 90 -13.75 20.98 -26.03
N LEU A 91 -14.03 21.94 -25.15
CA LEU A 91 -13.62 21.87 -23.74
C LEU A 91 -14.44 20.79 -23.03
N PHE A 92 -13.79 20.07 -22.12
CA PHE A 92 -14.42 19.04 -21.31
C PHE A 92 -14.33 19.36 -19.81
N ASP A 93 -15.27 18.83 -19.04
CA ASP A 93 -15.32 19.07 -17.60
C ASP A 93 -14.12 18.44 -16.88
N GLY A 94 -13.56 19.17 -15.90
CA GLY A 94 -12.30 18.81 -15.24
C GLY A 94 -11.04 19.03 -16.08
N GLY A 95 -11.17 19.48 -17.34
CA GLY A 95 -10.04 19.76 -18.25
C GLY A 95 -9.36 21.11 -18.04
N GLN A 96 -9.80 21.93 -17.08
CA GLN A 96 -9.25 23.26 -16.85
C GLN A 96 -8.96 23.53 -15.36
N ALA A 97 -7.89 24.24 -15.09
CA ALA A 97 -7.60 24.80 -13.77
C ALA A 97 -6.71 26.04 -13.88
N GLU A 98 -6.86 26.94 -12.91
CA GLU A 98 -5.99 28.11 -12.74
C GLU A 98 -5.10 27.92 -11.51
N ARG A 99 -3.83 28.35 -11.60
CA ARG A 99 -2.80 28.28 -10.55
C ARG A 99 -2.67 26.90 -9.90
N HIS A 100 -2.83 25.85 -10.68
CA HIS A 100 -2.63 24.49 -10.22
C HIS A 100 -1.15 24.23 -9.96
N SER A 101 -0.81 23.67 -8.79
CA SER A 101 0.56 23.31 -8.46
C SER A 101 0.82 21.84 -8.83
N LEU A 102 1.70 21.63 -9.80
CA LEU A 102 2.04 20.32 -10.34
C LEU A 102 3.51 19.98 -10.06
N GLU A 103 3.76 18.90 -9.33
CA GLU A 103 5.11 18.35 -9.20
C GLU A 103 5.46 17.51 -10.44
N LEU A 104 6.50 17.92 -11.17
CA LEU A 104 6.89 17.32 -12.44
C LEU A 104 7.62 15.99 -12.23
N GLY A 105 7.10 14.91 -12.82
CA GLY A 105 7.55 13.53 -12.60
C GLY A 105 6.80 12.80 -11.49
N SER A 106 5.74 13.40 -10.93
CA SER A 106 4.89 12.76 -9.92
C SER A 106 3.95 11.71 -10.50
N ASN A 107 3.72 11.73 -11.82
CA ASN A 107 2.75 10.89 -12.53
C ASN A 107 1.32 11.05 -11.98
N THR A 108 1.00 12.25 -11.49
CA THR A 108 -0.35 12.58 -11.02
C THR A 108 -1.24 13.05 -12.17
N PHE A 109 -0.63 13.52 -13.26
CA PHE A 109 -1.31 13.90 -14.50
C PHE A 109 -1.31 12.77 -15.54
N ILE A 110 -1.97 13.02 -16.67
CA ILE A 110 -2.00 12.10 -17.82
C ILE A 110 -0.55 11.88 -18.31
N PRO A 111 -0.13 10.62 -18.55
CA PRO A 111 1.21 10.34 -19.07
C PRO A 111 1.53 11.16 -20.32
N GLY A 112 2.73 11.74 -20.37
CA GLY A 112 3.14 12.63 -21.46
C GLY A 112 2.86 14.11 -21.21
N PHE A 113 2.06 14.47 -20.21
CA PHE A 113 1.77 15.87 -19.88
C PHE A 113 2.98 16.53 -19.19
N GLU A 114 3.44 15.93 -18.09
CA GLU A 114 4.48 16.49 -17.22
C GLU A 114 5.81 16.65 -17.98
N GLU A 115 6.15 15.69 -18.84
CA GLU A 115 7.37 15.68 -19.65
C GLU A 115 7.42 16.83 -20.68
N GLN A 116 6.26 17.34 -21.10
CA GLN A 116 6.19 18.46 -22.04
C GLN A 116 6.25 19.83 -21.34
N VAL A 117 5.97 19.87 -20.04
CA VAL A 117 6.13 21.07 -19.20
C VAL A 117 7.59 21.23 -18.76
N ILE A 118 8.32 20.12 -18.62
CA ILE A 118 9.78 20.14 -18.42
C ILE A 118 10.45 20.90 -19.57
N GLY A 119 11.37 21.80 -19.23
CA GLY A 119 12.08 22.67 -20.16
C GLY A 119 11.38 24.02 -20.42
N LEU A 120 10.18 24.25 -19.89
CA LEU A 120 9.52 25.57 -19.99
C LEU A 120 10.03 26.54 -18.93
N SER A 121 10.07 27.83 -19.27
CA SER A 121 10.40 28.91 -18.35
C SER A 121 9.16 29.53 -17.73
N THR A 122 9.33 30.26 -16.63
CA THR A 122 8.27 31.09 -16.05
C THR A 122 7.74 32.08 -17.09
N GLY A 123 6.42 32.11 -17.28
CA GLY A 123 5.72 32.96 -18.25
C GLY A 123 5.47 32.31 -19.62
N ASP A 124 6.08 31.15 -19.90
CA ASP A 124 5.89 30.44 -21.16
C ASP A 124 4.48 29.89 -21.31
N ASN A 125 4.04 29.80 -22.57
CA ASN A 125 2.79 29.18 -22.96
C ASN A 125 3.11 28.08 -23.99
N LYS A 126 2.52 26.91 -23.83
CA LYS A 126 2.72 25.77 -24.72
C LYS A 126 1.45 24.95 -24.84
N ASP A 127 1.19 24.50 -26.06
CA ASP A 127 0.17 23.50 -26.33
C ASP A 127 0.80 22.12 -26.09
N VAL A 128 0.27 21.41 -25.10
CA VAL A 128 0.70 20.07 -24.68
C VAL A 128 -0.27 19.05 -25.26
N GLU A 129 0.25 18.14 -26.08
CA GLU A 129 -0.55 17.09 -26.72
C GLU A 129 -0.42 15.78 -25.97
N VAL A 130 -1.53 15.21 -25.48
CA VAL A 130 -1.54 13.93 -24.76
C VAL A 130 -2.63 13.02 -25.30
N THR A 131 -2.48 11.72 -25.05
CA THR A 131 -3.52 10.72 -25.31
C THR A 131 -3.97 10.15 -23.98
N PHE A 132 -5.27 10.20 -23.70
CA PHE A 132 -5.81 9.58 -22.50
C PHE A 132 -5.59 8.06 -22.55
N PRO A 133 -5.28 7.42 -21.42
CA PRO A 133 -5.24 5.97 -21.34
C PRO A 133 -6.55 5.33 -21.82
N GLU A 134 -6.47 4.12 -22.37
CA GLU A 134 -7.65 3.34 -22.78
C GLU A 134 -8.59 3.03 -21.59
N GLU A 135 -8.04 2.97 -20.39
CA GLU A 135 -8.75 2.66 -19.14
C GLU A 135 -8.89 3.90 -18.25
N TYR A 136 -9.30 5.02 -18.85
CA TYR A 136 -9.53 6.27 -18.10
C TYR A 136 -10.88 6.26 -17.38
N HIS A 137 -10.93 6.88 -16.19
CA HIS A 137 -12.13 6.89 -15.34
C HIS A 137 -13.35 7.57 -16.02
N ALA A 138 -13.10 8.52 -16.92
CA ALA A 138 -14.11 9.09 -17.79
C ALA A 138 -14.11 8.34 -19.13
N ALA A 139 -15.07 7.43 -19.32
CA ALA A 139 -15.19 6.61 -20.52
C ALA A 139 -15.28 7.42 -21.82
N GLU A 140 -15.81 8.65 -21.76
CA GLU A 140 -15.91 9.56 -22.90
C GLU A 140 -14.56 10.15 -23.35
N LEU A 141 -13.52 10.08 -22.51
CA LEU A 141 -12.19 10.61 -22.79
C LEU A 141 -11.17 9.50 -23.07
N ALA A 142 -11.45 8.26 -22.67
CA ALA A 142 -10.57 7.12 -22.85
C ALA A 142 -10.07 6.96 -24.30
N GLY A 143 -8.76 6.81 -24.48
CA GLY A 143 -8.11 6.64 -25.80
C GLY A 143 -8.13 7.87 -26.71
N LYS A 144 -8.77 8.99 -26.31
CA LYS A 144 -8.84 10.20 -27.14
C LYS A 144 -7.58 11.04 -27.01
N LYS A 145 -7.26 11.76 -28.09
CA LYS A 145 -6.20 12.78 -28.10
C LYS A 145 -6.76 14.09 -27.59
N ALA A 146 -6.01 14.76 -26.72
CA ALA A 146 -6.36 16.06 -26.17
C ALA A 146 -5.21 17.04 -26.31
N ILE A 147 -5.56 18.31 -26.48
CA ILE A 147 -4.62 19.43 -26.50
C ILE A 147 -4.91 20.29 -25.28
N PHE A 148 -3.89 20.47 -24.45
CA PHE A 148 -3.93 21.34 -23.29
C PHE A 148 -3.12 22.60 -23.55
N LYS A 149 -3.76 23.76 -23.46
CA LYS A 149 -3.05 25.04 -23.48
C LYS A 149 -2.53 25.30 -22.08
N VAL A 150 -1.23 25.18 -21.89
CA VAL A 150 -0.58 25.32 -20.58
C VAL A 150 0.15 26.66 -20.52
N LYS A 151 -0.03 27.37 -19.42
CA LYS A 151 0.74 28.57 -19.08
C LYS A 151 1.47 28.36 -17.77
N VAL A 152 2.78 28.57 -17.75
CA VAL A 152 3.60 28.49 -16.53
C VAL A 152 3.64 29.86 -15.86
N HIS A 153 3.21 29.94 -14.60
CA HIS A 153 3.24 31.18 -13.82
C HIS A 153 4.44 31.27 -12.90
N GLU A 154 4.79 30.16 -12.25
CA GLU A 154 5.90 30.09 -11.30
C GLU A 154 6.49 28.69 -11.37
N ILE A 155 7.80 28.58 -11.16
CA ILE A 155 8.48 27.31 -10.96
C ILE A 155 9.10 27.37 -9.57
N LYS A 156 8.83 26.35 -8.75
CA LYS A 156 9.39 26.21 -7.40
C LYS A 156 10.29 24.99 -7.37
N ARG A 157 11.53 25.18 -6.93
CA ARG A 157 12.51 24.12 -6.80
C ARG A 157 12.70 23.76 -5.34
N LYS A 158 12.78 22.45 -5.07
CA LYS A 158 13.14 21.93 -3.75
C LYS A 158 14.63 22.22 -3.51
N VAL A 159 14.92 23.06 -2.53
CA VAL A 159 16.27 23.28 -2.01
C VAL A 159 16.45 22.39 -0.80
N LEU A 160 17.29 21.38 -0.94
CA LEU A 160 17.59 20.45 0.13
C LEU A 160 18.51 21.14 1.15
N PRO A 161 18.15 21.19 2.45
CA PRO A 161 19.06 21.69 3.47
C PRO A 161 20.29 20.78 3.55
N ALA A 162 21.46 21.34 3.86
CA ALA A 162 22.64 20.51 4.09
C ALA A 162 22.39 19.58 5.29
N ILE A 163 22.82 18.31 5.21
CA ILE A 163 22.72 17.38 6.34
C ILE A 163 23.89 17.68 7.29
N ASP A 164 23.70 18.65 8.17
CA ASP A 164 24.67 19.13 9.16
C ASP A 164 24.03 19.26 10.55
N ASP A 165 24.74 19.90 11.49
CA ASP A 165 24.26 20.09 12.87
C ASP A 165 23.03 21.02 12.95
N GLU A 166 22.85 21.94 12.01
CA GLU A 166 21.66 22.81 11.99
C GLU A 166 20.44 22.01 11.51
N PHE A 167 20.62 21.16 10.49
CA PHE A 167 19.57 20.21 10.09
C PHE A 167 19.15 19.29 11.25
N ALA A 168 20.12 18.78 12.02
CA ALA A 168 19.82 17.93 13.18
C ALA A 168 18.96 18.66 14.21
N LYS A 169 19.25 19.93 14.51
CA LYS A 169 18.45 20.76 15.43
C LYS A 169 17.04 21.04 14.92
N ASP A 170 16.88 21.20 13.61
CA ASP A 170 15.57 21.49 13.00
C ASP A 170 14.63 20.28 13.00
N VAL A 171 15.18 19.06 12.88
CA VAL A 171 14.39 17.83 12.73
C VAL A 171 14.34 16.95 13.98
N SER A 172 15.13 17.27 15.00
CA SER A 172 15.28 16.46 16.22
C SER A 172 15.49 17.30 17.47
N GLU A 173 15.64 16.63 18.61
CA GLU A 173 15.99 17.27 19.89
C GLU A 173 17.51 17.39 20.13
N PHE A 174 18.34 16.98 19.17
CA PHE A 174 19.79 16.92 19.30
C PHE A 174 20.47 18.17 18.74
N ASP A 175 21.60 18.55 19.34
CA ASP A 175 22.39 19.72 18.93
C ASP A 175 23.38 19.41 17.80
N THR A 176 23.69 18.13 17.58
CA THR A 176 24.67 17.70 16.57
C THR A 176 24.14 16.58 15.69
N LEU A 177 24.62 16.53 14.45
CA LEU A 177 24.31 15.46 13.51
C LEU A 177 24.81 14.10 14.00
N ALA A 178 25.92 14.08 14.74
CA ALA A 178 26.49 12.85 15.29
C ALA A 178 25.53 12.20 16.32
N GLU A 179 25.02 12.99 17.26
CA GLU A 179 24.03 12.52 18.25
C GLU A 179 22.75 12.05 17.56
N TYR A 180 22.27 12.81 16.57
CA TYR A 180 21.08 12.43 15.83
C TYR A 180 21.26 11.11 15.05
N LYS A 181 22.42 10.92 14.41
CA LYS A 181 22.74 9.67 13.69
C LYS A 181 22.81 8.46 14.62
N GLU A 182 23.33 8.63 15.83
CA GLU A 182 23.38 7.57 16.84
C GLU A 182 21.97 7.16 17.26
N ASP A 183 21.11 8.14 17.58
CA ASP A 183 19.72 7.86 17.94
C ASP A 183 18.94 7.24 16.77
N LEU A 184 19.09 7.76 15.56
CA LEU A 184 18.43 7.21 14.37
C LEU A 184 18.87 5.77 14.11
N THR A 185 20.15 5.46 14.29
CA THR A 185 20.68 4.09 14.18
C THR A 185 20.07 3.17 15.22
N LYS A 186 19.93 3.65 16.47
CA LYS A 186 19.27 2.90 17.53
C LYS A 186 17.80 2.63 17.19
N GLN A 187 17.04 3.64 16.76
CA GLN A 187 15.64 3.49 16.35
C GLN A 187 15.48 2.50 15.20
N LEU A 188 16.34 2.58 14.17
CA LEU A 188 16.34 1.65 13.04
C LEU A 188 16.68 0.22 13.48
N SER A 189 17.63 0.06 14.40
CA SER A 189 18.01 -1.25 14.95
C SER A 189 16.89 -1.84 15.82
N GLU A 190 16.22 -1.04 16.65
CA GLU A 190 15.08 -1.46 17.46
C GLU A 190 13.93 -1.93 16.56
N ARG A 191 13.57 -1.17 15.52
CA ARG A 191 12.56 -1.57 14.54
C ARG A 191 12.92 -2.89 13.85
N LYS A 192 14.17 -3.03 13.41
CA LYS A 192 14.66 -4.29 12.81
C LYS A 192 14.61 -5.44 13.79
N ALA A 193 14.93 -5.22 15.06
CA ALA A 193 14.88 -6.25 16.09
C ALA A 193 13.43 -6.70 16.36
N GLU A 194 12.47 -5.78 16.39
CA GLU A 194 11.05 -6.09 16.52
C GLU A 194 10.53 -6.87 15.31
N GLU A 195 10.85 -6.45 14.09
CA GLU A 195 10.50 -7.16 12.86
C GLU A 195 11.14 -8.54 12.79
N ALA A 196 12.44 -8.64 13.14
CA ALA A 196 13.16 -9.91 13.21
C ALA A 196 12.52 -10.85 14.23
N LYS A 197 12.15 -10.35 15.40
CA LYS A 197 11.48 -11.14 16.45
C LYS A 197 10.10 -11.61 15.98
N ALA A 198 9.28 -10.74 15.41
CA ALA A 198 7.97 -11.10 14.88
C ALA A 198 8.08 -12.15 13.77
N ASN A 199 9.04 -11.98 12.86
CA ASN A 199 9.32 -12.97 11.81
C ASN A 199 9.80 -14.30 12.40
N GLN A 200 10.68 -14.26 13.40
CA GLN A 200 11.15 -15.46 14.09
C GLN A 200 9.99 -16.20 14.76
N GLU A 201 9.13 -15.49 15.51
CA GLU A 201 7.94 -16.06 16.15
C GLU A 201 7.00 -16.69 15.12
N ASN A 202 6.74 -16.00 14.00
CA ASN A 202 5.93 -16.53 12.91
C ASN A 202 6.52 -17.81 12.30
N VAL A 203 7.83 -17.85 12.05
CA VAL A 203 8.50 -19.03 11.50
C VAL A 203 8.49 -20.20 12.50
N VAL A 204 8.67 -19.93 13.80
CA VAL A 204 8.53 -20.96 14.85
C VAL A 204 7.12 -21.54 14.84
N VAL A 205 6.10 -20.67 14.82
CA VAL A 205 4.69 -21.10 14.80
C VAL A 205 4.40 -21.91 13.54
N GLU A 206 4.82 -21.46 12.35
CA GLU A 206 4.60 -22.19 11.11
C GLU A 206 5.27 -23.58 11.13
N LYS A 207 6.52 -23.67 11.60
CA LYS A 207 7.22 -24.96 11.73
C LYS A 207 6.56 -25.89 12.75
N ALA A 208 6.18 -25.36 13.91
CA ALA A 208 5.49 -26.14 14.94
C ALA A 208 4.12 -26.64 14.46
N ALA A 209 3.37 -25.78 13.78
CA ALA A 209 2.05 -26.09 13.23
C ALA A 209 2.13 -27.07 12.04
N ALA A 210 3.17 -26.99 11.22
CA ALA A 210 3.44 -27.96 10.15
C ALA A 210 3.73 -29.36 10.71
N ASN A 211 4.42 -29.45 11.86
CA ASN A 211 4.70 -30.72 12.53
C ASN A 211 3.49 -31.27 13.32
N ALA A 212 2.47 -30.46 13.57
CA ALA A 212 1.27 -30.89 14.28
C ALA A 212 0.29 -31.67 13.38
N GLU A 213 -0.31 -32.71 13.93
CA GLU A 213 -1.40 -33.45 13.29
C GLU A 213 -2.73 -32.83 13.72
N VAL A 214 -3.45 -32.22 12.77
CA VAL A 214 -4.77 -31.62 13.00
C VAL A 214 -5.66 -31.77 11.78
N GLU A 215 -6.88 -32.25 11.98
CA GLU A 215 -7.91 -32.33 10.94
C GLU A 215 -8.70 -31.02 10.91
N ILE A 216 -8.38 -30.13 9.97
CA ILE A 216 -9.02 -28.82 9.88
C ILE A 216 -10.35 -28.95 9.13
N PRO A 217 -11.50 -28.58 9.74
CA PRO A 217 -12.77 -28.58 9.04
C PRO A 217 -12.77 -27.56 7.89
N GLN A 218 -13.23 -27.97 6.70
CA GLN A 218 -13.31 -27.10 5.53
C GLN A 218 -14.10 -25.79 5.79
N GLY A 219 -15.09 -25.84 6.70
CA GLY A 219 -15.86 -24.65 7.09
C GLY A 219 -15.02 -23.56 7.77
N MET A 220 -13.95 -23.93 8.49
CA MET A 220 -13.00 -22.95 9.06
C MET A 220 -12.16 -22.31 7.97
N VAL A 221 -11.62 -23.11 7.04
CA VAL A 221 -10.85 -22.62 5.88
C VAL A 221 -11.68 -21.68 5.02
N ASN A 222 -12.92 -22.04 4.69
CA ASN A 222 -13.83 -21.21 3.89
C ASN A 222 -14.21 -19.90 4.62
N THR A 223 -14.20 -19.90 5.94
CA THR A 223 -14.43 -18.67 6.72
C THR A 223 -13.20 -17.77 6.67
N GLU A 224 -12.00 -18.35 6.80
CA GLU A 224 -10.75 -17.61 6.69
C GLU A 224 -10.54 -17.04 5.28
N VAL A 225 -10.83 -17.80 4.22
CA VAL A 225 -10.81 -17.28 2.83
C VAL A 225 -11.72 -16.06 2.68
N ARG A 226 -12.93 -16.09 3.26
CA ARG A 226 -13.85 -14.93 3.21
C ARG A 226 -13.32 -13.73 3.99
N ASN A 227 -12.65 -13.96 5.13
CA ASN A 227 -12.01 -12.88 5.87
C ASN A 227 -10.87 -12.26 5.05
N MET A 228 -10.01 -13.09 4.45
CA MET A 228 -8.93 -12.65 3.57
C MET A 228 -9.42 -11.85 2.36
N MET A 229 -10.51 -12.31 1.72
CA MET A 229 -11.15 -11.58 0.63
C MET A 229 -11.69 -10.21 1.07
N ARG A 230 -12.30 -10.13 2.25
CA ARG A 230 -12.77 -8.86 2.82
C ARG A 230 -11.61 -7.92 3.13
N ASP A 231 -10.54 -8.42 3.73
CA ASP A 231 -9.35 -7.61 4.02
C ASP A 231 -8.69 -7.11 2.73
N PHE A 232 -8.69 -7.92 1.69
CA PHE A 232 -8.20 -7.54 0.37
C PHE A 232 -9.07 -6.43 -0.26
N ASP A 233 -10.40 -6.57 -0.27
CA ASP A 233 -11.31 -5.52 -0.74
C ASP A 233 -11.13 -4.21 0.04
N ASN A 234 -10.97 -4.29 1.36
CA ASN A 234 -10.71 -3.11 2.20
C ASN A 234 -9.41 -2.39 1.83
N ARG A 235 -8.33 -3.14 1.56
CA ARG A 235 -7.05 -2.55 1.12
C ARG A 235 -7.18 -1.89 -0.26
N LEU A 236 -7.89 -2.52 -1.20
CA LEU A 236 -8.15 -1.94 -2.52
C LEU A 236 -8.93 -0.63 -2.40
N ARG A 237 -9.97 -0.60 -1.56
CA ARG A 237 -10.77 0.62 -1.31
C ARG A 237 -9.94 1.77 -0.76
N GLN A 238 -8.97 1.49 0.12
CA GLN A 238 -8.06 2.51 0.64
C GLN A 238 -7.16 3.10 -0.46
N GLN A 239 -6.90 2.34 -1.52
CA GLN A 239 -6.13 2.78 -2.70
C GLN A 239 -7.03 3.38 -3.79
N GLY A 240 -8.32 3.61 -3.52
CA GLY A 240 -9.28 4.14 -4.49
C GLY A 240 -9.77 3.11 -5.53
N MET A 241 -9.44 1.83 -5.35
CA MET A 241 -9.90 0.72 -6.20
C MET A 241 -11.01 -0.09 -5.51
N ASN A 242 -11.67 -0.99 -6.23
CA ASN A 242 -12.54 -1.99 -5.62
C ASN A 242 -12.25 -3.38 -6.21
N LEU A 243 -12.74 -4.43 -5.55
CA LEU A 243 -12.47 -5.81 -5.96
C LEU A 243 -12.91 -6.12 -7.40
N GLU A 244 -14.03 -5.53 -7.87
CA GLU A 244 -14.53 -5.72 -9.23
C GLU A 244 -13.59 -5.14 -10.29
N MET A 245 -13.09 -3.92 -10.04
CA MET A 245 -12.11 -3.27 -10.89
C MET A 245 -10.79 -4.05 -10.95
N PHE A 246 -10.33 -4.57 -9.80
CA PHE A 246 -9.14 -5.43 -9.74
C PHE A 246 -9.32 -6.74 -10.54
N MET A 247 -10.48 -7.40 -10.42
CA MET A 247 -10.79 -8.62 -11.18
C MET A 247 -10.82 -8.35 -12.69
N SER A 248 -11.38 -7.22 -13.12
CA SER A 248 -11.37 -6.82 -14.53
C SER A 248 -9.95 -6.60 -15.07
N PHE A 249 -9.07 -5.91 -14.33
CA PHE A 249 -7.69 -5.68 -14.76
C PHE A 249 -6.81 -6.93 -14.74
N SER A 250 -6.97 -7.77 -13.70
CA SER A 250 -6.17 -8.99 -13.55
C SER A 250 -6.67 -10.15 -14.42
N GLY A 251 -7.88 -10.05 -14.98
CA GLY A 251 -8.54 -11.14 -15.70
C GLY A 251 -8.88 -12.34 -14.82
N GLN A 252 -8.91 -12.16 -13.49
CA GLN A 252 -9.15 -13.22 -12.52
C GLN A 252 -10.60 -13.18 -12.04
N THR A 253 -11.18 -14.36 -11.82
CA THR A 253 -12.51 -14.47 -11.19
C THR A 253 -12.40 -14.48 -9.67
N GLU A 254 -13.50 -14.21 -8.98
CA GLU A 254 -13.57 -14.35 -7.52
C GLU A 254 -13.16 -15.77 -7.07
N ALA A 255 -13.54 -16.79 -7.84
CA ALA A 255 -13.16 -18.18 -7.55
C ALA A 255 -11.65 -18.41 -7.68
N ASP A 256 -10.99 -17.77 -8.65
CA ASP A 256 -9.54 -17.84 -8.81
C ASP A 256 -8.82 -17.22 -7.60
N LEU A 257 -9.28 -16.05 -7.15
CA LEU A 257 -8.76 -15.39 -5.97
C LEU A 257 -8.95 -16.23 -4.70
N GLN A 258 -10.16 -16.78 -4.50
CA GLN A 258 -10.43 -17.66 -3.37
C GLN A 258 -9.56 -18.92 -3.39
N ASN A 259 -9.32 -19.50 -4.57
CA ASN A 259 -8.46 -20.67 -4.72
C ASN A 259 -6.99 -20.34 -4.43
N GLN A 260 -6.49 -19.19 -4.87
CA GLN A 260 -5.14 -18.72 -4.54
C GLN A 260 -4.98 -18.51 -3.04
N MET A 261 -5.97 -17.91 -2.38
CA MET A 261 -5.96 -17.66 -0.93
C MET A 261 -6.17 -18.92 -0.09
N LYS A 262 -6.64 -20.02 -0.67
CA LYS A 262 -7.00 -21.23 0.08
C LYS A 262 -5.81 -21.85 0.81
N GLY A 263 -4.64 -21.91 0.17
CA GLY A 263 -3.44 -22.47 0.78
C GLY A 263 -2.98 -21.67 2.01
N ASP A 264 -3.01 -20.35 1.90
CA ASP A 264 -2.67 -19.44 3.00
C ASP A 264 -3.73 -19.47 4.11
N ALA A 265 -5.01 -19.57 3.75
CA ALA A 265 -6.09 -19.73 4.71
C ALA A 265 -5.95 -21.02 5.53
N GLU A 266 -5.57 -22.14 4.89
CA GLU A 266 -5.29 -23.40 5.58
C GLU A 266 -4.13 -23.26 6.57
N LYS A 267 -3.04 -22.58 6.17
CA LYS A 267 -1.91 -22.29 7.06
C LYS A 267 -2.31 -21.39 8.22
N ARG A 268 -3.06 -20.30 7.99
CA ARG A 268 -3.53 -19.38 9.03
C ARG A 268 -4.43 -20.08 10.04
N VAL A 269 -5.38 -20.87 9.55
CA VAL A 269 -6.25 -21.66 10.43
C VAL A 269 -5.40 -22.62 11.25
N ARG A 270 -4.46 -23.34 10.61
CA ARG A 270 -3.56 -24.27 11.30
C ARG A 270 -2.71 -23.59 12.38
N ASN A 271 -2.14 -22.43 12.09
CA ASN A 271 -1.29 -21.68 13.03
C ASN A 271 -2.07 -21.12 14.23
N ASN A 272 -3.38 -20.87 14.06
CA ASN A 272 -4.27 -20.36 15.10
C ASN A 272 -4.86 -21.45 16.02
N LEU A 273 -4.66 -22.74 15.70
CA LEU A 273 -5.20 -23.87 16.46
C LEU A 273 -4.34 -24.22 17.67
#